data_AF-A0A497M430-F1
#
_entry.id   AF-A0A497M430-F1
#
_cell.length_a   1.000
_cell.length_b   1.000
_cell.length_c   1.000
_cell.angle_alpha   90.00
_cell.angle_beta   90.00
_cell.angle_gamma   90.00
#
_symmetry.space_group_name_H-M   'P 1'
#
loop_
_entity.id
_entity.type
_entity.pdbx_description
1 polymer ?
#
loop_
_entity_poly.entity_id
_entity_poly.type
_entity_poly.pdbx_seq_one_letter_code
_entity_poly.pdbx_strand_id
1 'polypeptide(L)'
;MFGPELDLRELQKSGRIGRIEIELHSKQDRTTGTIIIPTSLDRVSTALIAASIESINRVGPCASKVTLEKIEDVRESRRKVIIDRAKEILHKWTIESMPSVDEVFKEVAETLKTAKVEKYGPEELSAGPEVDSSKEIIIVEGRADVINLMRCGMLNVIAVEGAKI
;
A
#
# COMPACT_ATOMS: atom_id res chain seq x y z
N MET A 1 48.01 -4.38 7.57
CA MET A 1 48.34 -5.31 6.47
C MET A 1 47.38 -5.18 5.29
N PHE A 2 46.27 -4.43 5.44
CA PHE A 2 45.50 -3.90 4.32
C PHE A 2 45.19 -2.43 4.60
N GLY A 3 45.02 -1.60 3.57
CA GLY A 3 44.78 -0.16 3.72
C GLY A 3 43.48 0.17 4.48
N PRO A 4 43.17 1.46 4.69
CA PRO A 4 41.96 1.89 5.42
C PRO A 4 40.66 1.40 4.77
N GLU A 5 40.71 0.97 3.51
CA GLU A 5 39.58 0.38 2.79
C GLU A 5 39.14 -1.00 3.31
N LEU A 6 39.98 -1.69 4.08
CA LEU A 6 39.70 -3.03 4.60
C LEU A 6 39.65 -3.07 6.13
N ASP A 7 39.75 -1.90 6.78
CA ASP A 7 39.54 -1.78 8.21
C ASP A 7 38.04 -1.88 8.53
N LEU A 8 37.66 -2.88 9.32
CA LEU A 8 36.28 -3.12 9.75
C LEU A 8 35.65 -1.88 10.40
N ARG A 9 36.42 -1.10 11.16
CA ARG A 9 35.91 0.08 11.86
C ARG A 9 35.59 1.21 10.89
N GLU A 10 36.44 1.43 9.89
CA GLU A 10 36.21 2.43 8.84
C GLU A 10 35.13 1.99 7.85
N LEU A 11 35.06 0.69 7.56
CA LEU A 11 34.00 0.11 6.75
C LEU A 11 32.61 0.20 7.41
N GLN A 12 32.54 0.06 8.74
CA GLN A 12 31.30 0.27 9.49
C GLN A 12 30.89 1.75 9.51
N LYS A 13 31.84 2.69 9.71
CA LYS A 13 31.57 4.13 9.65
C LYS A 13 31.11 4.59 8.27
N SER A 14 31.71 4.05 7.21
CA SER A 14 31.35 4.36 5.82
C SER A 14 30.08 3.64 5.36
N GLY A 15 29.46 2.79 6.18
CA GLY A 15 28.23 2.07 5.86
C GLY A 15 28.40 0.92 4.87
N ARG A 16 29.64 0.54 4.54
CA ARG A 16 29.96 -0.60 3.66
C ARG A 16 29.83 -1.95 4.39
N ILE A 17 29.99 -1.92 5.70
CA ILE A 17 29.62 -3.00 6.62
C ILE A 17 28.47 -2.52 7.48
N GLY A 18 27.45 -3.36 7.64
CA GLY A 18 26.32 -3.09 8.52
C GLY A 18 26.65 -3.38 9.99
N ARG A 19 25.62 -3.67 10.79
CA ARG A 19 25.83 -4.05 12.19
C ARG A 19 26.36 -5.47 12.26
N ILE A 20 27.50 -5.66 12.90
CA ILE A 20 28.05 -6.98 13.19
C ILE A 20 27.23 -7.58 14.32
N GLU A 21 26.57 -8.69 14.05
CA GLU A 21 25.75 -9.42 15.01
C GLU A 21 26.55 -10.60 15.54
N ILE A 22 26.54 -10.78 16.86
CA ILE A 22 27.29 -11.84 17.52
C ILE A 22 26.35 -12.55 18.48
N GLU A 23 26.12 -13.83 18.23
CA GLU A 23 25.35 -14.70 19.11
C GLU A 23 26.35 -15.58 19.88
N LEU A 24 26.40 -15.45 21.21
CA LEU A 24 27.32 -16.19 22.06
C LEU A 24 26.55 -17.08 23.03
N HIS A 25 27.01 -18.30 23.18
CA HIS A 25 26.56 -19.27 24.16
C HIS A 25 27.75 -19.74 24.99
N SER A 26 27.71 -19.43 26.28
CA SER A 26 28.73 -19.88 27.24
C SER A 26 28.21 -21.04 28.07
N LYS A 27 28.94 -22.16 28.08
CA LYS A 27 28.65 -23.32 28.94
C LYS A 27 29.96 -23.94 29.40
N GLN A 28 30.08 -24.17 30.73
CA GLN A 28 31.21 -24.86 31.35
C GLN A 28 32.58 -24.37 30.83
N ASP A 29 32.87 -23.07 31.02
CA ASP A 29 34.13 -22.42 30.65
C ASP A 29 34.47 -22.39 29.15
N ARG A 30 33.53 -22.80 28.27
CA ARG A 30 33.66 -22.66 26.82
C ARG A 30 32.58 -21.73 26.29
N THR A 31 32.97 -20.83 25.41
CA THR A 31 32.06 -19.95 24.68
C THR A 31 32.08 -20.34 23.21
N THR A 32 30.92 -20.67 22.67
CA THR A 32 30.70 -20.92 21.25
C THR A 32 29.73 -19.88 20.73
N GLY A 33 29.85 -19.49 19.46
CA GLY A 33 28.95 -18.50 18.91
C GLY A 33 29.08 -18.32 17.41
N THR A 34 28.16 -17.54 16.88
CA THR A 34 28.05 -17.22 15.46
C THR A 34 28.25 -15.72 15.26
N ILE A 35 29.06 -15.36 14.26
CA ILE A 35 29.32 -13.97 13.89
C ILE A 35 28.69 -13.73 12.53
N ILE A 36 27.76 -12.79 12.44
CA ILE A 36 27.07 -12.42 11.20
C ILE A 36 27.50 -11.01 10.83
N ILE A 37 28.10 -10.87 9.63
CA ILE A 37 28.61 -9.60 9.12
C ILE A 37 27.87 -9.25 7.83
N PRO A 38 26.86 -8.37 7.90
CA PRO A 38 26.23 -7.85 6.69
C PRO A 38 27.20 -6.91 5.97
N THR A 39 27.44 -7.14 4.69
CA THR A 39 28.32 -6.30 3.88
C THR A 39 27.70 -5.98 2.52
N SER A 40 27.98 -4.78 2.02
CA SER A 40 27.60 -4.34 0.68
C SER A 40 28.77 -4.34 -0.30
N LEU A 41 29.94 -4.85 0.12
CA LEU A 41 31.17 -4.91 -0.65
C LEU A 41 31.12 -5.90 -1.81
N ASP A 42 32.12 -5.80 -2.69
CA ASP A 42 32.35 -6.73 -3.78
C ASP A 42 32.91 -8.07 -3.26
N ARG A 43 32.81 -9.11 -4.10
CA ARG A 43 33.18 -10.49 -3.73
C ARG A 43 34.63 -10.61 -3.26
N VAL A 44 35.56 -9.84 -3.85
CA VAL A 44 36.99 -9.91 -3.50
C VAL A 44 37.21 -9.33 -2.11
N SER A 45 36.68 -8.14 -1.84
CA SER A 45 36.79 -7.50 -0.52
C SER A 45 36.10 -8.32 0.57
N THR A 46 34.91 -8.88 0.30
CA THR A 46 34.20 -9.76 1.24
C THR A 46 35.03 -11.00 1.60
N ALA A 47 35.64 -11.64 0.60
CA ALA A 47 36.50 -12.81 0.83
C ALA A 47 37.73 -12.46 1.68
N LEU A 48 38.33 -11.29 1.43
CA LEU A 48 39.50 -10.83 2.16
C LEU A 48 39.19 -10.53 3.63
N ILE A 49 38.03 -9.91 3.90
CA ILE A 49 37.55 -9.67 5.26
C ILE A 49 37.25 -10.99 5.96
N ALA A 50 36.57 -11.93 5.28
CA ALA A 50 36.29 -13.25 5.83
C ALA A 50 37.58 -13.99 6.23
N ALA A 51 38.59 -14.02 5.35
CA ALA A 51 39.90 -14.60 5.64
C ALA A 51 40.63 -13.87 6.80
N SER A 52 40.52 -12.54 6.86
CA SER A 52 41.09 -11.75 7.95
C SER A 52 40.49 -12.12 9.30
N ILE A 53 39.18 -12.35 9.35
CA ILE A 53 38.46 -12.74 10.56
C ILE A 53 38.74 -14.20 10.93
N GLU A 54 38.82 -15.10 9.94
CA GLU A 54 39.19 -16.49 10.15
C GLU A 54 40.61 -16.65 10.71
N SER A 55 41.52 -15.72 10.38
CA SER A 55 42.88 -15.69 10.93
C SER A 55 42.97 -15.37 12.43
N ILE A 56 41.85 -14.92 13.05
CA ILE A 56 41.81 -14.58 14.48
C ILE A 56 41.91 -15.86 15.31
N ASN A 57 43.06 -16.05 15.93
CA ASN A 57 43.37 -17.19 16.80
C ASN A 57 43.17 -16.89 18.30
N ARG A 58 42.85 -15.64 18.65
CA ARG A 58 42.68 -15.21 20.04
C ARG A 58 41.65 -14.10 20.17
N VAL A 59 40.72 -14.26 21.11
CA VAL A 59 39.73 -13.24 21.49
C VAL A 59 39.90 -12.93 22.98
N GLY A 60 40.36 -11.72 23.29
CA GLY A 60 40.71 -11.35 24.67
C GLY A 60 41.84 -12.24 25.23
N PRO A 61 41.69 -12.81 26.44
CA PRO A 61 42.68 -13.72 27.01
C PRO A 61 42.57 -15.17 26.50
N CYS A 62 41.48 -15.53 25.82
CA CYS A 62 41.18 -16.91 25.45
C CYS A 62 41.63 -17.23 24.01
N ALA A 63 42.18 -18.44 23.82
CA ALA A 63 42.41 -18.98 22.48
C ALA A 63 41.06 -19.22 21.79
N SER A 64 40.96 -18.87 20.52
CA SER A 64 39.75 -19.01 19.72
C SER A 64 40.06 -19.69 18.39
N LYS A 65 39.09 -20.45 17.89
CA LYS A 65 39.10 -20.93 16.50
C LYS A 65 37.89 -20.35 15.81
N VAL A 66 38.13 -19.54 14.79
CA VAL A 66 37.10 -18.98 13.92
C VAL A 66 37.16 -19.76 12.61
N THR A 67 36.00 -20.08 12.04
CA THR A 67 35.90 -20.79 10.76
C THR A 67 34.80 -20.16 9.93
N LEU A 68 35.04 -19.93 8.64
CA LEU A 68 34.01 -19.44 7.73
C LEU A 68 32.97 -20.54 7.47
N GLU A 69 31.73 -20.30 7.86
CA GLU A 69 30.63 -21.24 7.60
C GLU A 69 30.10 -21.10 6.17
N LYS A 70 29.68 -19.89 5.78
CA LYS A 70 29.10 -19.62 4.46
C LYS A 70 29.16 -18.13 4.11
N ILE A 71 29.12 -17.84 2.81
CA ILE A 71 28.91 -16.49 2.26
C ILE A 71 27.63 -16.54 1.43
N GLU A 72 26.62 -15.74 1.79
CA GLU A 72 25.32 -15.71 1.13
C GLU A 72 25.01 -14.34 0.53
N ASP A 73 24.53 -14.32 -0.72
CA ASP A 73 23.98 -13.11 -1.33
C ASP A 73 22.47 -13.02 -1.03
N VAL A 74 22.14 -12.24 0.00
CA VAL A 74 20.76 -12.02 0.44
C VAL A 74 19.93 -11.13 -0.51
N ARG A 75 20.54 -10.50 -1.52
CA ARG A 75 19.82 -9.57 -2.40
C ARG A 75 18.88 -10.31 -3.33
N GLU A 76 19.32 -11.43 -3.89
CA GLU A 76 18.53 -12.21 -4.84
C GLU A 76 17.37 -12.94 -4.15
N SER A 77 17.64 -13.54 -2.99
CA SER A 77 16.61 -14.23 -2.19
C SER A 77 15.53 -13.26 -1.71
N ARG A 78 15.91 -12.08 -1.18
CA ARG A 78 14.94 -11.05 -0.78
C ARG A 78 14.14 -10.51 -1.96
N ARG A 79 14.77 -10.28 -3.12
CA ARG A 79 14.07 -9.78 -4.31
C ARG A 79 12.95 -10.74 -4.72
N LYS A 80 13.20 -12.04 -4.70
CA LYS A 80 12.18 -13.05 -5.04
C LYS A 80 11.00 -13.01 -4.08
N VAL A 81 11.26 -12.97 -2.77
CA VAL A 81 10.21 -12.85 -1.73
C VAL A 81 9.36 -11.59 -1.92
N ILE A 82 9.99 -10.44 -2.22
CA ILE A 82 9.29 -9.18 -2.45
C ILE A 82 8.38 -9.27 -3.68
N ILE A 83 8.89 -9.84 -4.79
CA ILE A 83 8.12 -10.02 -6.03
C ILE A 83 6.91 -10.93 -5.78
N ASP A 84 7.11 -12.06 -5.11
CA ASP A 84 6.03 -12.99 -4.83
C ASP A 84 4.96 -12.37 -3.93
N ARG A 85 5.37 -11.60 -2.91
CA ARG A 85 4.44 -10.84 -2.07
C ARG A 85 3.68 -9.77 -2.85
N ALA A 86 4.34 -9.05 -3.75
CA ALA A 86 3.70 -8.04 -4.59
C ALA A 86 2.62 -8.66 -5.51
N LYS A 87 2.90 -9.84 -6.09
CA LYS A 87 1.92 -10.59 -6.89
C LYS A 87 0.68 -10.96 -6.07
N GLU A 88 0.87 -11.44 -4.84
CA GLU A 88 -0.23 -11.81 -3.95
C GLU A 88 -1.12 -10.60 -3.61
N ILE A 89 -0.52 -9.45 -3.32
CA ILE A 89 -1.24 -8.21 -3.02
C ILE A 89 -2.09 -7.78 -4.22
N LEU A 90 -1.51 -7.78 -5.43
CA LEU A 90 -2.24 -7.44 -6.65
C LEU A 90 -3.40 -8.39 -6.93
N HIS A 91 -3.20 -9.69 -6.68
CA HIS A 91 -4.25 -10.68 -6.87
C HIS A 91 -5.45 -10.42 -5.94
N LYS A 92 -5.20 -10.18 -4.64
CA LYS A 92 -6.24 -9.86 -3.67
C LYS A 92 -6.96 -8.56 -3.99
N TRP A 93 -6.20 -7.50 -4.33
CA TRP A 93 -6.78 -6.21 -4.69
C TRP A 93 -7.65 -6.31 -5.96
N THR A 94 -7.24 -7.09 -6.95
CA THR A 94 -8.04 -7.30 -8.18
C THR A 94 -9.35 -8.03 -7.88
N ILE A 95 -9.33 -9.04 -7.00
CA ILE A 95 -10.53 -9.79 -6.61
C ILE A 95 -11.49 -8.89 -5.82
N GLU A 96 -10.99 -8.06 -4.91
CA GLU A 96 -11.80 -7.15 -4.10
C GLU A 96 -12.29 -5.90 -4.86
N SER A 97 -11.65 -5.53 -5.98
CA SER A 97 -12.03 -4.35 -6.79
C SER A 97 -12.94 -4.67 -7.97
N MET A 98 -13.22 -5.94 -8.25
CA MET A 98 -14.28 -6.28 -9.20
C MET A 98 -15.61 -6.09 -8.47
N PRO A 99 -16.46 -5.12 -8.89
CA PRO A 99 -17.79 -5.03 -8.33
C PRO A 99 -18.47 -6.38 -8.56
N SER A 100 -19.04 -6.94 -7.50
CA SER A 100 -19.83 -8.15 -7.63
C SER A 100 -20.94 -7.89 -8.65
N VAL A 101 -21.33 -8.91 -9.42
CA VAL A 101 -22.43 -8.77 -10.41
C VAL A 101 -23.67 -8.16 -9.74
N ASP A 102 -23.92 -8.51 -8.47
CA ASP A 102 -24.99 -7.95 -7.64
C ASP A 102 -24.84 -6.44 -7.35
N GLU A 103 -23.64 -5.92 -7.13
CA GLU A 103 -23.40 -4.47 -6.94
C GLU A 103 -23.60 -3.70 -8.24
N VAL A 104 -23.16 -4.24 -9.38
CA VAL A 104 -23.43 -3.63 -10.70
C VAL A 104 -24.93 -3.61 -10.97
N PHE A 105 -25.64 -4.71 -10.68
CA PHE A 105 -27.10 -4.75 -10.82
C PHE A 105 -27.80 -3.76 -9.90
N LYS A 106 -27.31 -3.58 -8.66
CA LYS A 106 -27.86 -2.62 -7.71
C LYS A 106 -27.64 -1.18 -8.15
N GLU A 107 -26.44 -0.83 -8.63
CA GLU A 107 -26.12 0.50 -9.14
C GLU A 107 -26.94 0.85 -10.40
N VAL A 108 -27.09 -0.12 -11.31
CA VAL A 108 -27.95 0.02 -12.49
C VAL A 108 -29.44 0.14 -12.11
N ALA A 109 -29.91 -0.64 -11.13
CA ALA A 109 -31.28 -0.57 -10.64
C ALA A 109 -31.59 0.75 -9.90
N GLU A 110 -30.62 1.30 -9.16
CA GLU A 110 -30.75 2.62 -8.51
C GLU A 110 -30.77 3.75 -9.55
N THR A 111 -30.00 3.64 -10.63
CA THR A 111 -30.03 4.59 -11.77
C THR A 111 -31.37 4.58 -12.51
N LEU A 112 -32.05 3.43 -12.56
CA LEU A 112 -33.38 3.26 -13.17
C LEU A 112 -34.54 3.81 -12.33
N LYS A 113 -34.31 4.20 -11.05
CA LYS A 113 -35.26 5.04 -10.31
C LYS A 113 -35.13 6.50 -10.76
N THR A 114 -35.31 6.74 -12.05
CA THR A 114 -35.52 8.09 -12.55
C THR A 114 -36.83 8.59 -11.93
N ALA A 115 -36.74 9.53 -11.00
CA ALA A 115 -37.89 10.28 -10.50
C ALA A 115 -38.68 10.77 -11.72
N LYS A 116 -39.91 10.29 -11.88
CA LYS A 116 -40.76 10.69 -13.01
C LYS A 116 -41.35 12.06 -12.69
N VAL A 117 -41.47 12.89 -13.72
CA VAL A 117 -42.24 14.13 -13.63
C VAL A 117 -43.69 13.76 -13.34
N GLU A 118 -44.26 14.35 -12.30
CA GLU A 118 -45.64 14.21 -11.89
C GLU A 118 -46.44 15.46 -12.25
N LYS A 119 -47.77 15.36 -12.18
CA LYS A 119 -48.67 16.49 -12.40
C LYS A 119 -49.17 16.99 -11.05
N TYR A 120 -49.08 18.29 -10.82
CA TYR A 120 -49.42 18.91 -9.54
C TYR A 120 -50.57 19.90 -9.68
N GLY A 121 -51.53 19.81 -8.75
CA GLY A 121 -52.67 20.72 -8.65
C GLY A 121 -53.75 20.53 -9.73
N PRO A 122 -54.84 21.32 -9.67
CA PRO A 122 -55.95 21.25 -10.62
C PRO A 122 -55.57 21.71 -12.03
N GLU A 123 -54.48 22.47 -12.18
CA GLU A 123 -53.95 22.93 -13.48
C GLU A 123 -53.02 21.91 -14.14
N GLU A 124 -52.78 20.75 -13.51
CA GLU A 124 -51.94 19.67 -14.01
C GLU A 124 -50.50 20.10 -14.38
N LEU A 125 -49.92 21.00 -13.59
CA LEU A 125 -48.59 21.55 -13.82
C LEU A 125 -47.50 20.47 -13.69
N SER A 126 -46.50 20.50 -14.57
CA SER A 126 -45.35 19.61 -14.50
C SER A 126 -44.52 19.87 -13.23
N ALA A 127 -44.38 18.86 -12.37
CA ALA A 127 -43.70 18.98 -11.09
C ALA A 127 -42.80 17.76 -10.78
N GLY A 128 -41.82 17.97 -9.93
CA GLY A 128 -41.06 16.90 -9.30
C GLY A 128 -41.85 16.25 -8.15
N PRO A 129 -41.52 15.00 -7.78
CA PRO A 129 -42.29 14.21 -6.84
C PRO A 129 -42.24 14.72 -5.39
N GLU A 130 -41.28 15.60 -5.05
CA GLU A 130 -41.11 16.09 -3.67
C GLU A 130 -41.75 17.46 -3.42
N VAL A 131 -42.49 18.02 -4.39
CA VAL A 131 -43.07 19.38 -4.30
C VAL A 131 -44.03 19.53 -3.12
N ASP A 132 -44.86 18.53 -2.80
CA ASP A 132 -45.83 18.60 -1.69
C ASP A 132 -45.20 18.33 -0.31
N SER A 133 -44.11 17.56 -0.30
CA SER A 133 -43.44 17.14 0.94
C SER A 133 -42.34 18.12 1.40
N SER A 134 -41.91 19.01 0.52
CA SER A 134 -40.77 19.91 0.75
C SER A 134 -41.20 21.23 1.41
N LYS A 135 -40.36 21.75 2.32
CA LYS A 135 -40.62 23.05 2.98
C LYS A 135 -40.37 24.25 2.07
N GLU A 136 -39.58 24.05 1.01
CA GLU A 136 -39.19 25.05 0.03
C GLU A 136 -39.38 24.44 -1.35
N ILE A 137 -39.81 25.24 -2.31
CA ILE A 137 -40.08 24.81 -3.70
C ILE A 137 -39.35 25.73 -4.68
N ILE A 138 -38.87 25.15 -5.77
CA ILE A 138 -38.21 25.87 -6.87
C ILE A 138 -39.22 26.01 -8.01
N ILE A 139 -39.45 27.25 -8.44
CA ILE A 139 -40.42 27.56 -9.50
C ILE A 139 -39.66 27.84 -10.80
N VAL A 140 -40.07 27.20 -11.89
CA VAL A 140 -39.48 27.35 -13.23
C VAL A 140 -40.53 27.66 -14.29
N GLU A 141 -40.08 28.12 -15.46
CA GLU A 141 -40.98 28.54 -16.54
C GLU A 141 -41.63 27.34 -17.25
N GLY A 142 -40.86 26.28 -17.53
CA GLY A 142 -41.34 25.15 -18.33
C GLY A 142 -40.89 23.77 -17.87
N ARG A 143 -41.54 22.74 -18.42
CA ARG A 143 -41.26 21.32 -18.15
C ARG A 143 -39.81 20.90 -18.42
N ALA A 144 -39.15 21.51 -19.40
CA ALA A 144 -37.76 21.21 -19.73
C ALA A 144 -36.82 21.51 -18.55
N ASP A 145 -37.08 22.61 -17.84
CA ASP A 145 -36.30 23.01 -16.67
C ASP A 145 -36.55 22.06 -15.49
N VAL A 146 -37.79 21.60 -15.31
CA VAL A 146 -38.14 20.59 -14.29
C VAL A 146 -37.33 19.32 -14.51
N ILE A 147 -37.31 18.79 -15.73
CA ILE A 147 -36.55 17.57 -16.06
C ILE A 147 -35.06 17.78 -15.84
N ASN A 148 -34.54 18.96 -16.21
CA ASN A 148 -33.12 19.26 -16.06
C ASN A 148 -32.71 19.36 -14.58
N LEU A 149 -33.51 20.05 -13.75
CA LEU A 149 -33.24 20.18 -12.32
C LEU A 149 -33.41 18.85 -11.58
N MET A 150 -34.39 18.02 -11.96
CA MET A 150 -34.55 16.66 -11.43
C MET A 150 -33.37 15.75 -11.78
N ARG A 151 -32.78 15.90 -12.98
CA ARG A 151 -31.53 15.21 -13.34
C ARG A 151 -30.34 15.64 -12.47
N CYS A 152 -30.35 16.87 -11.96
CA CYS A 152 -29.37 17.39 -11.02
C CYS A 152 -29.67 17.04 -9.55
N GLY A 153 -30.71 16.23 -9.28
CA GLY A 153 -31.08 15.78 -7.94
C GLY A 153 -32.01 16.71 -7.16
N MET A 154 -32.54 17.76 -7.79
CA MET A 154 -33.55 18.65 -7.17
C MET A 154 -34.96 18.16 -7.53
N LEU A 155 -35.67 17.60 -6.56
CA LEU A 155 -36.98 16.95 -6.76
C LEU A 155 -38.17 17.83 -6.35
N ASN A 156 -37.92 18.99 -5.74
CA ASN A 156 -38.89 19.97 -5.24
C ASN A 156 -39.12 21.12 -6.24
N VAL A 157 -39.31 20.80 -7.52
CA VAL A 157 -39.40 21.78 -8.62
C VAL A 157 -40.79 21.74 -9.28
N ILE A 158 -41.36 22.90 -9.61
CA ILE A 158 -42.65 23.01 -10.34
C ILE A 158 -42.56 24.01 -11.49
N ALA A 159 -43.11 23.65 -12.65
CA ALA A 159 -43.22 24.53 -13.81
C ALA A 159 -44.56 25.30 -13.82
N VAL A 160 -44.52 26.58 -14.16
CA VAL A 160 -45.71 27.44 -14.26
C VAL A 160 -46.33 27.40 -15.67
N GLU A 161 -45.63 26.87 -16.67
CA GLU A 161 -46.11 26.64 -18.05
C GLU A 161 -46.84 27.85 -18.68
N GLY A 162 -46.41 29.07 -18.33
CA GLY A 162 -46.99 30.32 -18.83
C GLY A 162 -48.33 30.70 -18.20
N ALA A 163 -48.78 30.01 -17.14
CA ALA A 163 -49.86 30.50 -16.29
C ALA A 163 -49.44 31.86 -15.70
N LYS A 164 -50.29 32.88 -15.88
CA LYS A 164 -50.02 34.20 -15.28
C LYS A 164 -50.07 34.06 -13.76
N ILE A 165 -48.98 34.46 -13.11
CA ILE A 165 -48.92 34.71 -11.66
C ILE A 165 -49.92 35.81 -11.29
#